data_AF-A0A963KR75-F1
#
_entry.id   AF-A0A963KR75-F1
#
_cell.length_a   1.000
_cell.length_b   1.000
_cell.length_c   1.000
_cell.angle_alpha   90.00
_cell.angle_beta   90.00
_cell.angle_gamma   90.00
#
_symmetry.space_group_name_H-M   'P 1'
#
loop_
_entity.id
_entity.type
_entity.pdbx_description
1 polymer ?
#
loop_
_entity_poly.entity_id
_entity_poly.type
_entity_poly.pdbx_seq_one_letter_code
_entity_poly.pdbx_strand_id
1 'polypeptide(L)'
;LERRHDGTFDALHLSLDGPDRHEHRNWGDIRAILHSLDIDEPVRARALAIFTLIAEAEASVHDVDVEAVHFHEVGAWDSIADILMAAWLIEKSGIESWST
;
A
#
# COMPACT_ATOMS: atom_id res chain seq x y z
N LEU A 1 -25.57 -28.58 11.04
CA LEU A 1 -25.73 -27.34 10.22
C LEU A 1 -24.34 -27.02 9.67
N GLU A 2 -23.99 -27.60 8.53
CA GLU A 2 -22.72 -27.31 7.85
C GLU A 2 -22.83 -25.97 7.12
N ARG A 3 -22.06 -24.99 7.58
CA ARG A 3 -21.79 -23.79 6.79
C ARG A 3 -20.83 -24.18 5.67
N ARG A 4 -21.32 -24.25 4.44
CA ARG A 4 -20.46 -24.27 3.26
C ARG A 4 -20.06 -22.82 2.98
N HIS A 5 -18.79 -22.49 3.18
CA HIS A 5 -18.20 -21.30 2.57
C HIS A 5 -17.83 -21.69 1.14
N ASP A 6 -18.61 -21.21 0.18
CA ASP A 6 -18.16 -21.15 -1.21
C ASP A 6 -17.14 -20.01 -1.29
N GLY A 7 -15.88 -20.34 -1.02
CA GLY A 7 -14.79 -19.37 -0.97
C GLY A 7 -14.25 -19.12 -2.36
N THR A 8 -14.74 -18.09 -3.05
CA THR A 8 -14.05 -17.55 -4.22
C THR A 8 -12.77 -16.87 -3.75
N PHE A 9 -11.61 -17.47 -4.04
CA PHE A 9 -10.33 -16.79 -3.86
C PHE A 9 -10.10 -15.89 -5.07
N ASP A 10 -10.39 -14.61 -4.92
CA ASP A 10 -9.98 -13.60 -5.89
C ASP A 10 -8.48 -13.35 -5.66
N ALA A 11 -7.64 -13.56 -6.67
CA ALA A 11 -6.18 -13.44 -6.53
C ALA A 11 -5.71 -12.16 -7.20
N LEU A 12 -5.10 -11.25 -6.43
CA LEU A 12 -4.38 -10.12 -7.01
C LEU A 12 -3.01 -10.60 -7.50
N HIS A 13 -2.83 -10.64 -8.82
CA HIS A 13 -1.52 -10.82 -9.42
C HIS A 13 -0.88 -9.46 -9.68
N LEU A 14 0.07 -9.09 -8.84
CA LEU A 14 0.84 -7.85 -8.98
C LEU A 14 2.24 -8.20 -9.48
N SER A 15 2.57 -7.76 -10.70
CA SER A 15 3.94 -7.80 -11.22
C SER A 15 4.57 -6.44 -10.99
N LEU A 16 5.60 -6.39 -10.14
CA LEU A 16 6.38 -5.20 -9.86
C LEU A 16 7.77 -5.38 -10.48
N ASP A 17 8.00 -4.75 -11.63
CA ASP A 17 9.31 -4.76 -12.28
C ASP A 17 10.10 -3.52 -11.85
N GLY A 18 11.25 -3.72 -11.20
CA GLY A 18 12.22 -2.67 -10.94
C GLY A 18 13.54 -3.22 -10.41
N PRO A 19 14.61 -2.42 -10.43
CA PRO A 19 15.95 -2.88 -10.08
C PRO A 19 16.03 -3.34 -8.61
N ASP A 20 16.89 -4.33 -8.36
CA ASP A 20 17.08 -4.96 -7.05
C ASP A 20 17.53 -3.97 -5.97
N ARG A 21 16.84 -4.06 -4.81
CA ARG A 21 17.22 -3.71 -3.42
C ARG A 21 18.00 -2.40 -3.25
N HIS A 22 17.34 -1.41 -2.63
CA HIS A 22 17.86 -0.10 -2.19
C HIS A 22 17.65 1.09 -3.14
N GLU A 23 16.54 1.13 -3.89
CA GLU A 23 16.09 2.42 -4.44
C GLU A 23 15.26 3.18 -3.40
N HIS A 24 15.83 4.29 -2.91
CA HIS A 24 15.11 5.31 -2.16
C HIS A 24 14.06 5.96 -3.07
N ARG A 25 12.82 5.45 -3.03
CA ARG A 25 11.68 6.11 -3.68
C ARG A 25 11.20 7.25 -2.80
N ASN A 26 10.97 8.41 -3.40
CA ASN A 26 10.28 9.48 -2.70
C ASN A 26 8.77 9.22 -2.67
N TRP A 27 8.05 9.95 -1.82
CA TRP A 27 6.59 9.82 -1.73
C TRP A 27 5.89 10.06 -3.07
N GLY A 28 6.33 11.06 -3.84
CA GLY A 28 5.79 11.35 -5.18
C GLY A 28 5.88 10.17 -6.15
N ASP A 29 7.01 9.44 -6.15
CA ASP A 29 7.21 8.27 -7.00
C ASP A 29 6.23 7.15 -6.66
N ILE A 30 6.06 6.85 -5.36
CA ILE A 30 5.11 5.83 -4.89
C ILE A 30 3.68 6.23 -5.24
N ARG A 31 3.33 7.50 -5.04
CA ARG A 31 2.01 8.03 -5.41
C ARG A 31 1.74 7.83 -6.91
N ALA A 32 2.72 8.13 -7.75
CA ALA A 32 2.61 7.94 -9.20
C ALA A 32 2.46 6.46 -9.57
N ILE A 33 3.25 5.57 -8.95
CA ILE A 33 3.12 4.11 -9.11
C ILE A 33 1.69 3.69 -8.77
N LEU A 34 1.19 4.05 -7.59
CA LEU A 34 -0.14 3.69 -7.13
C LEU A 34 -1.25 4.22 -8.05
N HIS A 35 -1.09 5.40 -8.67
CA HIS A 35 -2.03 5.92 -9.66
C HIS A 35 -1.96 5.20 -11.02
N SER A 36 -0.82 4.60 -11.36
CA SER A 36 -0.65 3.89 -12.64
C SER A 36 -1.22 2.46 -12.65
N LEU A 37 -1.47 1.87 -11.48
CA LEU A 37 -1.95 0.49 -11.36
C LEU A 37 -3.39 0.34 -11.85
N ASP A 38 -3.69 -0.79 -12.50
CA ASP A 38 -5.06 -1.19 -12.84
C ASP A 38 -5.66 -1.99 -11.68
N ILE A 39 -6.17 -1.28 -10.68
CA ILE A 39 -6.75 -1.83 -9.44
C ILE A 39 -8.02 -1.05 -9.06
N ASP A 40 -8.88 -1.70 -8.27
CA ASP A 40 -10.10 -1.10 -7.77
C ASP A 40 -9.82 0.20 -7.00
N GLU A 41 -10.64 1.22 -7.26
CA GLU A 41 -10.44 2.56 -6.67
C GLU A 41 -10.44 2.57 -5.13
N PRO A 42 -11.29 1.82 -4.41
CA PRO A 42 -11.20 1.74 -2.95
C PRO A 42 -9.85 1.21 -2.44
N VAL A 43 -9.27 0.23 -3.16
CA VAL A 43 -7.96 -0.34 -2.82
C VAL A 43 -6.86 0.71 -3.00
N ARG A 44 -6.88 1.42 -4.13
CA ARG A 44 -5.95 2.52 -4.41
C ARG A 44 -6.04 3.63 -3.37
N ALA A 45 -7.27 4.08 -3.08
CA ALA A 45 -7.53 5.12 -2.09
C ALA A 45 -7.01 4.73 -0.71
N ARG A 46 -7.19 3.47 -0.29
CA ARG A 46 -6.67 2.98 0.98
C ARG A 46 -5.15 2.90 1.00
N ALA A 47 -4.52 2.38 -0.05
CA ALA A 47 -3.06 2.34 -0.15
C ALA A 47 -2.46 3.76 -0.07
N LEU A 48 -3.04 4.71 -0.81
CA LEU A 48 -2.64 6.13 -0.76
C LEU A 48 -2.79 6.73 0.64
N ALA A 49 -3.89 6.41 1.34
CA ALA A 49 -4.11 6.90 2.71
C ALA A 49 -3.06 6.34 3.69
N ILE A 50 -2.73 5.06 3.60
CA ILE A 50 -1.69 4.44 4.44
C ILE A 50 -0.33 5.10 4.18
N PHE A 51 0.07 5.25 2.92
CA PHE A 51 1.34 5.89 2.58
C PHE A 51 1.38 7.37 2.96
N THR A 52 0.28 8.09 2.85
CA THR A 52 0.19 9.49 3.30
C THR A 52 0.48 9.60 4.79
N LEU A 53 -0.13 8.74 5.61
CA LEU A 53 0.09 8.73 7.05
C LEU A 53 1.56 8.43 7.40
N ILE A 54 2.19 7.50 6.66
CA ILE A 54 3.61 7.19 6.86
C ILE A 54 4.48 8.38 6.42
N ALA A 55 4.16 9.01 5.29
CA ALA A 55 4.87 10.20 4.81
C ALA A 55 4.80 11.36 5.82
N GLU A 56 3.62 11.64 6.37
CA GLU A 56 3.43 12.67 7.40
C GLU A 56 4.24 12.38 8.67
N ALA A 57 4.30 11.10 9.07
CA ALA A 57 5.12 10.69 10.22
C ALA A 57 6.62 10.89 9.95
N GLU A 58 7.11 10.46 8.80
CA GLU A 58 8.52 10.62 8.38
C GLU A 58 8.90 12.10 8.25
N ALA A 59 8.04 12.91 7.63
CA ALA A 59 8.22 14.35 7.51
C ALA A 59 8.39 15.02 8.87
N SER A 60 7.57 14.64 9.84
CA SER A 60 7.62 15.13 11.23
C SER A 60 8.90 14.72 11.95
N VAL A 61 9.36 13.48 11.77
CA VAL A 61 10.61 12.97 12.38
C VAL A 61 11.85 13.63 11.78
N HIS A 62 11.83 13.92 10.48
CA HIS A 62 12.97 14.42 9.73
C HIS A 62 12.97 15.93 9.47
N ASP A 63 11.93 16.66 9.92
CA ASP A 63 11.75 18.11 9.72
C ASP A 63 11.85 18.54 8.24
N VAL A 64 11.11 17.84 7.39
CA VAL A 64 11.03 18.11 5.95
C VAL A 64 9.57 18.28 5.50
N ASP A 65 9.37 18.87 4.33
CA ASP A 65 8.05 18.89 3.69
C ASP A 65 7.60 17.46 3.34
N VAL A 66 6.31 17.15 3.46
CA VAL A 66 5.77 15.82 3.16
C VAL A 66 6.02 15.40 1.71
N GLU A 67 6.04 16.33 0.77
CA GLU A 67 6.35 16.07 -0.64
C GLU A 67 7.86 15.84 -0.88
N ALA A 68 8.71 16.21 0.08
CA ALA A 68 10.15 15.97 0.05
C ALA A 68 10.58 14.69 0.80
N VAL A 69 9.63 13.89 1.30
CA VAL A 69 9.93 12.65 2.02
C VAL A 69 10.57 11.61 1.11
N HIS A 70 11.72 11.10 1.54
CA HIS A 70 12.40 9.96 0.96
C HIS A 70 12.26 8.75 1.89
N PHE A 71 11.61 7.70 1.41
CA PHE A 71 11.43 6.50 2.22
C PHE A 71 12.71 5.64 2.18
N HIS A 72 13.28 5.42 3.36
CA HIS A 72 14.46 4.56 3.51
C HIS A 72 14.07 3.09 3.68
N GLU A 73 12.95 2.83 4.37
CA GLU A 73 12.48 1.47 4.67
C GLU A 73 11.27 1.10 3.80
N VAL A 74 10.23 1.95 3.77
CA VAL A 74 8.98 1.64 3.05
C VAL A 74 8.99 1.95 1.54
N GLY A 75 10.11 2.46 1.01
CA GLY A 75 10.27 2.79 -0.42
C GLY A 75 10.66 1.61 -1.31
N ALA A 76 10.99 0.48 -0.69
CA ALA A 76 11.34 -0.75 -1.37
C ALA A 76 10.09 -1.49 -1.89
N TRP A 77 10.26 -2.26 -2.97
CA TRP A 77 9.14 -2.92 -3.64
C TRP A 77 8.39 -3.92 -2.76
N ASP A 78 9.09 -4.62 -1.86
CA ASP A 78 8.51 -5.50 -0.86
C ASP A 78 7.55 -4.75 0.07
N SER A 79 7.98 -3.60 0.60
CA SER A 79 7.13 -2.77 1.46
C SER A 79 5.93 -2.18 0.72
N ILE A 80 6.12 -1.78 -0.54
CA ILE A 80 5.02 -1.31 -1.39
C ILE A 80 4.01 -2.42 -1.63
N ALA A 81 4.48 -3.63 -1.95
CA ALA A 81 3.62 -4.79 -2.12
C ALA A 81 2.86 -5.12 -0.83
N ASP A 82 3.51 -5.11 0.33
CA ASP A 82 2.88 -5.40 1.62
C ASP A 82 1.73 -4.43 1.94
N ILE A 83 1.97 -3.12 1.79
CA ILE A 83 0.95 -2.10 2.05
C ILE A 83 -0.21 -2.21 1.05
N LEU A 84 0.10 -2.42 -0.24
CA LEU A 84 -0.93 -2.57 -1.27
C LEU A 84 -1.77 -3.83 -1.04
N MET A 85 -1.13 -4.95 -0.68
CA MET A 85 -1.82 -6.20 -0.36
C MET A 85 -2.68 -6.07 0.90
N ALA A 86 -2.20 -5.35 1.93
CA ALA A 86 -2.98 -5.05 3.11
C ALA A 86 -4.21 -4.20 2.77
N ALA A 87 -4.04 -3.14 1.95
CA ALA A 87 -5.14 -2.32 1.47
C ALA A 87 -6.16 -3.13 0.67
N TRP A 88 -5.70 -3.99 -0.23
CA TRP A 88 -6.56 -4.88 -1.00
C TRP A 88 -7.34 -5.84 -0.10
N LEU A 89 -6.68 -6.47 0.87
CA LEU A 89 -7.30 -7.41 1.79
C LEU A 89 -8.37 -6.73 2.65
N ILE A 90 -8.08 -5.54 3.18
CA ILE A 90 -9.06 -4.77 3.96
C ILE A 90 -10.32 -4.52 3.13
N GLU A 91 -10.17 -4.00 1.92
CA GLU A 91 -11.32 -3.67 1.06
C GLU A 91 -12.09 -4.91 0.58
N LYS A 92 -11.40 -6.01 0.26
CA LYS A 92 -12.07 -7.25 -0.19
C LYS A 92 -12.67 -8.07 0.93
N SER A 93 -12.14 -7.97 2.14
CA SER A 93 -12.62 -8.75 3.29
C SER A 93 -13.99 -8.27 3.80
N GLY A 94 -14.40 -7.03 3.49
CA GLY A 94 -15.60 -6.42 4.07
C GLY A 94 -15.49 -6.20 5.59
N ILE A 95 -14.27 -6.21 6.14
CA ILE A 95 -14.03 -6.00 7.56
C ILE A 95 -14.06 -4.50 7.84
N GLU A 96 -15.10 -4.07 8.56
CA GLU A 96 -15.31 -2.66 8.92
C GLU A 96 -14.73 -2.30 10.29
N SER A 97 -14.37 -3.30 11.10
CA SER A 97 -13.79 -3.07 12.43
C SER A 97 -12.91 -4.24 12.86
N TRP A 98 -11.93 -3.93 13.69
CA TRP A 98 -11.09 -4.87 14.41
C TRP A 98 -11.09 -4.49 15.89
N SER A 99 -11.20 -5.50 16.77
CA SER A 99 -11.04 -5.28 18.20
C SER A 99 -9.55 -5.33 18.56
N THR A 100 -9.09 -4.35 19.33
CA THR A 100 -7.76 -4.32 19.95
C THR A 100 -7.68 -5.22 21.18
#